data_AF-A0A257G4U4-F1
#
_entry.id   AF-A0A257G4U4-F1
#
_cell.length_a   1.000
_cell.length_b   1.000
_cell.length_c   1.000
_cell.angle_alpha   90.00
_cell.angle_beta   90.00
_cell.angle_gamma   90.00
#
_symmetry.space_group_name_H-M   'P 1'
#
loop_
_entity.id
_entity.type
_entity.pdbx_description
1 polymer ?
#
loop_
_entity_poly.entity_id
_entity_poly.type
_entity_poly.pdbx_seq_one_letter_code
_entity_poly.pdbx_strand_id
1 'polypeptide(L)'
;MKINLPTRRAMRTALAAALGVCAFAAPALAHDVGDWVLAPWRDSSQTFPGVVVGKSGSSLTIRFDDGTRETRIASEVRDFDWRKGSSIECQWKDGNWYSARINWLAEDGLTMQIRYDDDGTIEKTTTGKCRSPD
;
A
#
# COMPACT_ATOMS: atom_id res chain seq x y z
N MET A 1 -76.52 12.95 21.42
CA MET A 1 -76.16 13.51 20.10
C MET A 1 -74.96 14.43 20.30
N LYS A 2 -73.93 14.29 19.45
CA LYS A 2 -72.65 15.03 19.26
C LYS A 2 -72.48 16.34 20.07
N ILE A 3 -71.30 16.79 20.54
CA ILE A 3 -70.00 16.92 19.85
C ILE A 3 -68.94 17.30 20.91
N ASN A 4 -67.71 16.78 20.80
CA ASN A 4 -66.50 17.38 21.40
C ASN A 4 -65.60 17.90 20.27
N LEU A 5 -64.85 18.98 20.52
CA LEU A 5 -63.46 19.25 20.08
C LEU A 5 -63.08 20.68 20.52
N PRO A 6 -61.80 21.11 20.52
CA PRO A 6 -60.55 20.43 20.90
C PRO A 6 -59.70 21.32 21.85
N THR A 7 -58.62 20.82 22.45
CA THR A 7 -57.36 21.57 22.44
C THR A 7 -56.16 20.69 22.79
N ARG A 8 -55.18 20.72 21.88
CA ARG A 8 -53.91 20.01 21.95
C ARG A 8 -52.98 20.71 22.95
N ARG A 9 -52.29 19.95 23.80
CA ARG A 9 -51.00 20.37 24.37
C ARG A 9 -49.93 19.37 23.94
N ALA A 10 -48.96 19.90 23.20
CA ALA A 10 -47.79 19.18 22.74
C ALA A 10 -46.88 18.84 23.93
N MET A 11 -46.54 17.57 24.07
CA MET A 11 -45.53 17.09 25.00
C MET A 11 -44.16 17.24 24.32
N ARG A 12 -43.29 18.09 24.89
CA ARG A 12 -41.90 18.23 24.46
C ARG A 12 -41.09 17.08 25.07
N THR A 13 -40.82 16.04 24.30
CA THR A 13 -39.88 14.99 24.66
C THR A 13 -38.49 15.43 24.21
N ALA A 14 -37.59 15.70 25.15
CA ALA A 14 -36.18 15.95 24.86
C ALA A 14 -35.52 14.62 24.43
N LEU A 15 -34.98 14.57 23.22
CA LEU A 15 -34.15 13.47 22.74
C LEU A 15 -32.69 13.81 23.09
N ALA A 16 -32.12 13.12 24.07
CA ALA A 16 -30.68 13.11 24.29
C ALA A 16 -30.06 12.08 23.34
N ALA A 17 -29.37 12.54 22.30
CA ALA A 17 -28.62 11.67 21.40
C ALA A 17 -27.24 11.39 22.01
N ALA A 18 -27.01 10.14 22.43
CA ALA A 18 -25.68 9.65 22.79
C ALA A 18 -24.88 9.36 21.51
N LEU A 19 -23.89 10.21 21.21
CA LEU A 19 -22.91 9.97 20.14
C LEU A 19 -21.89 8.94 20.62
N GLY A 20 -22.14 7.66 20.32
CA GLY A 20 -21.14 6.59 20.47
C GLY A 20 -20.11 6.68 19.34
N VAL A 21 -18.85 6.95 19.69
CA VAL A 21 -17.72 6.83 18.75
C VAL A 21 -17.40 5.33 18.62
N CYS A 22 -17.84 4.72 17.52
CA CYS A 22 -17.34 3.39 17.13
C CYS A 22 -15.91 3.56 16.61
N ALA A 23 -14.92 3.16 17.41
CA ALA A 23 -13.55 3.00 16.95
C ALA A 23 -13.51 1.79 16.00
N PHE A 24 -13.38 2.02 14.70
CA PHE A 24 -13.07 0.98 13.75
C PHE A 24 -11.61 0.56 13.94
N ALA A 25 -11.37 -0.59 14.56
CA ALA A 25 -10.06 -1.24 14.49
C ALA A 25 -9.87 -1.71 13.04
N ALA A 26 -9.00 -1.03 12.29
CA ALA A 26 -8.58 -1.53 10.98
C ALA A 26 -7.90 -2.90 11.19
N PRO A 27 -8.21 -3.92 10.35
CA PRO A 27 -7.48 -5.17 10.42
C PRO A 27 -6.00 -4.87 10.16
N ALA A 28 -5.12 -5.37 11.03
CA ALA A 28 -3.70 -5.41 10.72
C ALA A 28 -3.53 -6.25 9.45
N LEU A 29 -2.97 -5.67 8.39
CA LEU A 29 -2.61 -6.42 7.19
C LEU A 29 -1.61 -7.51 7.61
N ALA A 30 -2.08 -8.75 7.61
CA ALA A 30 -1.28 -9.89 8.00
C ALA A 30 -0.68 -10.50 6.74
N HIS A 31 0.53 -10.07 6.36
CA HIS A 31 1.28 -10.68 5.25
C HIS A 31 1.62 -12.12 5.57
N ASP A 32 1.45 -13.02 4.60
CA ASP A 32 1.78 -14.43 4.66
C ASP A 32 2.91 -14.81 3.69
N VAL A 33 3.49 -15.99 3.86
CA VAL A 33 4.54 -16.50 2.96
C VAL A 33 3.98 -16.65 1.56
N GLY A 34 4.67 -16.05 0.58
CA GLY A 34 4.23 -15.98 -0.81
C GLY A 34 3.68 -14.62 -1.21
N ASP A 35 3.33 -13.75 -0.26
CA ASP A 35 2.82 -12.43 -0.57
C ASP A 35 3.91 -11.54 -1.17
N TRP A 36 3.53 -10.81 -2.21
CA TRP A 36 4.32 -9.72 -2.76
C TRP A 36 4.12 -8.48 -1.90
N VAL A 37 5.23 -7.87 -1.51
CA VAL A 37 5.25 -6.75 -0.58
C VAL A 37 6.21 -5.67 -1.04
N LEU A 38 6.04 -4.46 -0.50
CA LEU A 38 7.07 -3.42 -0.50
C LEU A 38 7.58 -3.25 0.94
N ALA A 39 8.90 -3.19 1.09
CA ALA A 39 9.52 -3.05 2.41
C ALA A 39 10.77 -2.18 2.37
N PRO A 40 11.12 -1.49 3.46
CA PRO A 40 12.35 -0.72 3.54
C PRO A 40 13.56 -1.65 3.41
N TRP A 41 14.57 -1.20 2.67
CA TRP A 41 15.84 -1.92 2.50
C TRP A 41 16.97 -1.23 3.26
N ARG A 42 17.72 -2.00 4.06
CA ARG A 42 18.66 -1.48 5.07
C ARG A 42 18.03 -0.32 5.87
N ASP A 43 18.81 0.72 6.15
CA ASP A 43 18.38 1.91 6.89
C ASP A 43 17.67 2.96 6.00
N SER A 44 17.13 2.55 4.85
CA SER A 44 16.42 3.46 3.93
C SER A 44 14.96 3.63 4.31
N SER A 45 14.42 4.84 4.11
CA SER A 45 12.98 5.09 4.07
C SER A 45 12.31 4.57 2.79
N GLN A 46 13.10 4.27 1.76
CA GLN A 46 12.60 3.82 0.47
C GLN A 46 12.19 2.36 0.51
N THR A 47 11.05 2.05 -0.09
CA THR A 47 10.51 0.69 -0.11
C THR A 47 10.74 0.01 -1.45
N PHE A 48 11.25 -1.21 -1.36
CA PHE A 48 11.64 -2.05 -2.47
C PHE A 48 10.73 -3.29 -2.54
N PRO A 49 10.45 -3.79 -3.76
CA PRO A 49 9.61 -4.96 -3.94
C PRO A 49 10.33 -6.25 -3.58
N GLY A 50 9.55 -7.20 -3.07
CA GLY A 50 10.01 -8.53 -2.73
C GLY A 50 8.86 -9.47 -2.38
N VAL A 51 9.23 -10.69 -2.02
CA VAL A 51 8.29 -11.74 -1.63
C VAL A 51 8.58 -12.18 -0.19
N VAL A 52 7.55 -12.32 0.63
CA VAL A 52 7.67 -12.92 1.96
C VAL A 52 8.04 -14.39 1.81
N VAL A 53 9.21 -14.77 2.34
CA VAL A 53 9.72 -16.16 2.32
C VAL A 53 9.77 -16.81 3.70
N GLY A 54 9.45 -16.06 4.76
CA GLY A 54 9.37 -16.57 6.13
C GLY A 54 8.60 -15.62 7.05
N LYS A 55 7.98 -16.17 8.09
CA LYS A 55 7.19 -15.43 9.08
C LYS A 55 7.42 -16.02 10.47
N SER A 56 7.70 -15.18 11.45
CA SER A 56 7.89 -15.56 12.85
C SER A 56 7.44 -14.42 13.77
N GLY A 57 6.32 -14.62 14.47
CA GLY A 57 5.70 -13.57 15.29
C GLY A 57 5.38 -12.33 14.45
N SER A 58 5.94 -11.18 14.85
CA SER A 58 5.81 -9.90 14.15
C SER A 58 6.90 -9.66 13.10
N SER A 59 7.71 -10.66 12.77
CA SER A 59 8.83 -10.53 11.82
C SER A 59 8.56 -11.29 10.53
N LEU A 60 8.92 -10.68 9.41
CA LEU A 60 8.82 -11.23 8.05
C LEU A 60 10.23 -11.28 7.43
N THR A 61 10.63 -12.43 6.90
CA THR A 61 11.82 -12.53 6.05
C THR A 61 11.39 -12.32 4.61
N ILE A 62 11.96 -11.30 3.97
CA ILE A 62 11.63 -10.88 2.61
C ILE A 62 12.80 -11.24 1.71
N ARG A 63 12.52 -11.89 0.59
CA ARG A 63 13.46 -11.96 -0.54
C ARG A 63 13.11 -10.81 -1.48
N PHE A 64 13.97 -9.80 -1.51
CA PHE A 64 13.84 -8.67 -2.43
C PHE A 64 14.09 -9.13 -3.87
N ASP A 65 13.53 -8.38 -4.81
CA ASP A 65 13.62 -8.70 -6.24
C ASP A 65 15.02 -8.48 -6.82
N ASP A 66 15.91 -7.80 -6.09
CA ASP A 66 17.35 -7.74 -6.39
C ASP A 66 18.11 -9.03 -6.01
N GLY A 67 17.42 -9.99 -5.38
CA GLY A 67 17.95 -11.27 -4.93
C GLY A 67 18.44 -11.29 -3.48
N THR A 68 18.47 -10.14 -2.79
CA THR A 68 18.87 -10.06 -1.38
C THR A 68 17.76 -10.53 -0.44
N ARG A 69 18.11 -10.75 0.83
CA ARG A 69 17.17 -11.18 1.87
C ARG A 69 17.38 -10.41 3.15
N GLU A 70 16.31 -9.86 3.72
CA GLU A 70 16.35 -9.24 5.05
C GLU A 70 15.09 -9.57 5.85
N THR A 71 15.21 -9.45 7.18
CA THR A 71 14.08 -9.58 8.09
C THR A 71 13.59 -8.20 8.49
N ARG A 72 12.28 -7.99 8.41
CA ARG A 72 11.59 -6.75 8.77
C ARG A 72 10.49 -7.01 9.77
N ILE A 73 10.15 -5.97 10.54
CA ILE A 73 8.94 -6.02 11.34
C ILE A 73 7.73 -5.84 10.41
N ALA A 74 6.67 -6.61 10.63
CA ALA A 74 5.50 -6.64 9.75
C ALA A 74 4.84 -5.25 9.59
N SER A 75 4.96 -4.37 10.59
CA SER A 75 4.43 -3.01 10.55
C SER A 75 5.17 -2.06 9.60
N GLU A 76 6.36 -2.43 9.12
CA GLU A 76 7.12 -1.67 8.11
C GLU A 76 6.85 -2.16 6.68
N VAL A 77 6.07 -3.24 6.53
CA VAL A 77 5.83 -3.92 5.26
C VAL A 77 4.43 -3.58 4.77
N ARG A 78 4.33 -3.16 3.51
CA ARG A 78 3.05 -2.83 2.86
C ARG A 78 2.77 -3.80 1.71
N ASP A 79 1.51 -3.83 1.30
CA ASP A 79 1.08 -4.57 0.12
C ASP A 79 1.84 -4.06 -1.12
N PHE A 80 2.22 -4.99 -2.01
CA PHE A 80 2.68 -4.61 -3.32
C PHE A 80 1.51 -4.11 -4.18
N ASP A 81 1.56 -2.84 -4.58
CA ASP A 81 0.46 -2.15 -5.27
C ASP A 81 0.86 -1.57 -6.65
N TRP A 82 2.06 -1.93 -7.13
CA TRP A 82 2.55 -1.47 -8.42
C TRP A 82 1.73 -2.04 -9.56
N ARG A 83 1.42 -1.17 -10.51
CA ARG A 83 0.61 -1.48 -11.69
C ARG A 83 0.96 -0.52 -12.81
N LYS A 84 0.42 -0.77 -14.00
CA LYS A 84 0.50 0.19 -15.11
C LYS A 84 0.05 1.58 -14.62
N GLY A 85 0.89 2.59 -14.88
CA GLY A 85 0.67 3.99 -14.49
C GLY A 85 1.24 4.35 -13.12
N SER A 86 1.68 3.40 -12.29
CA SER A 86 2.36 3.70 -11.02
C SER A 86 3.61 4.52 -11.26
N SER A 87 3.83 5.51 -10.41
CA SER A 87 5.09 6.25 -10.28
C SER A 87 6.09 5.44 -9.46
N ILE A 88 7.32 5.36 -9.94
CA ILE A 88 8.44 4.64 -9.32
C ILE A 88 9.73 5.41 -9.58
N GLU A 89 10.80 5.00 -8.91
CA GLU A 89 12.16 5.41 -9.28
C GLU A 89 12.96 4.17 -9.70
N CYS A 90 13.71 4.26 -10.80
CA CYS A 90 14.54 3.17 -11.27
C CYS A 90 15.99 3.59 -11.40
N GLN A 91 16.90 2.68 -11.06
CA GLN A 91 18.33 2.90 -11.18
C GLN A 91 18.77 2.88 -12.65
N TRP A 92 19.54 3.88 -13.06
CA TRP A 92 20.17 3.93 -14.39
C TRP A 92 21.60 3.39 -14.37
N LYS A 93 22.26 3.38 -15.53
CA LYS A 93 23.62 2.84 -15.72
C LYS A 93 24.70 3.57 -14.91
N ASP A 94 24.42 4.78 -14.47
CA ASP A 94 25.32 5.60 -13.63
C ASP A 94 25.11 5.35 -12.13
N GLY A 95 24.15 4.50 -11.75
CA GLY A 95 23.83 4.17 -10.36
C GLY A 95 22.85 5.14 -9.70
N ASN A 96 22.45 6.22 -10.38
CA ASN A 96 21.48 7.19 -9.87
C ASN A 96 20.04 6.70 -10.07
N TRP A 97 19.13 7.24 -9.25
CA TRP A 97 17.70 6.95 -9.29
C TRP A 97 16.96 8.03 -10.06
N TYR A 98 16.11 7.63 -11.00
CA TYR A 98 15.33 8.54 -11.83
C TYR A 98 13.85 8.19 -11.78
N SER A 99 13.02 9.22 -11.73
CA SER A 99 11.57 9.08 -11.77
C SER A 99 11.11 8.45 -13.10
N ALA A 100 10.21 7.48 -12.98
CA ALA A 100 9.65 6.77 -14.11
C ALA A 100 8.20 6.34 -13.84
N ARG A 101 7.52 5.91 -14.91
CA ARG A 101 6.18 5.33 -14.85
C ARG A 101 6.15 3.96 -15.49
N ILE A 102 5.37 3.06 -14.90
CA ILE A 102 5.18 1.71 -15.44
C ILE A 102 4.24 1.78 -16.66
N ASN A 103 4.73 1.42 -17.85
CA ASN A 103 3.90 1.26 -19.04
C ASN A 103 3.15 -0.09 -19.05
N TRP A 104 3.83 -1.13 -18.55
CA TRP A 104 3.30 -2.48 -18.42
C TRP A 104 4.09 -3.27 -17.37
N LEU A 105 3.39 -4.14 -16.64
CA LEU A 105 3.94 -5.10 -15.69
C LEU A 105 3.47 -6.49 -16.10
N ALA A 106 4.39 -7.45 -16.15
CA ALA A 106 4.09 -8.84 -16.46
C ALA A 106 3.28 -9.50 -15.34
N GLU A 107 2.60 -10.59 -15.69
CA GLU A 107 1.87 -11.42 -14.71
C GLU A 107 2.81 -12.07 -13.68
N ASP A 108 4.10 -12.18 -13.98
CA ASP A 108 5.12 -12.65 -13.03
C ASP A 108 5.44 -11.64 -11.92
N GLY A 109 4.95 -10.39 -12.04
CA GLY A 109 5.20 -9.31 -11.08
C GLY A 109 6.61 -8.74 -11.09
N LEU A 110 7.53 -9.28 -11.90
CA LEU A 110 8.95 -8.93 -11.94
C LEU A 110 9.30 -8.11 -13.17
N THR A 111 8.90 -8.60 -14.34
CA THR A 111 9.30 -8.02 -15.63
C THR A 111 8.41 -6.84 -15.97
N MET A 112 8.98 -5.69 -16.32
CA MET A 112 8.21 -4.50 -16.65
C MET A 112 8.79 -3.71 -17.81
N GLN A 113 7.94 -2.87 -18.40
CA GLN A 113 8.37 -1.76 -19.25
C GLN A 113 8.08 -0.45 -18.52
N ILE A 114 9.07 0.42 -18.46
CA ILE A 114 8.98 1.74 -17.85
C ILE A 114 9.20 2.84 -18.89
N ARG A 115 8.74 4.05 -18.56
CA ARG A 115 9.08 5.28 -19.25
C ARG A 115 9.68 6.25 -18.24
N TYR A 116 10.91 6.69 -18.44
CA TYR A 116 11.52 7.74 -17.62
C TYR A 116 10.80 9.07 -17.82
N ASP A 117 10.60 9.83 -16.75
CA ASP A 117 9.87 11.09 -16.80
C ASP A 117 10.71 12.22 -17.45
N ASP A 118 12.05 12.19 -17.29
CA ASP A 118 12.96 13.25 -17.74
C ASP A 118 13.03 13.40 -19.27
N ASP A 119 13.26 12.30 -19.99
CA ASP A 119 13.49 12.29 -21.45
C ASP A 119 12.46 11.44 -22.21
N GLY A 120 11.58 10.73 -21.50
CA GLY A 120 10.61 9.83 -22.11
C GLY A 120 11.20 8.50 -22.62
N THR A 121 12.45 8.19 -22.30
CA THR A 121 13.10 6.92 -22.67
C THR A 121 12.31 5.74 -22.14
N ILE A 122 12.10 4.74 -23.00
CA ILE A 122 11.38 3.51 -22.66
C ILE A 122 12.37 2.37 -22.49
N GLU A 123 12.32 1.69 -21.35
CA GLU A 123 13.20 0.56 -21.03
C GLU A 123 12.38 -0.65 -20.58
N LYS A 124 12.84 -1.86 -20.96
CA LYS A 124 12.42 -3.10 -20.31
C LYS A 124 13.40 -3.42 -19.18
N THR A 125 12.88 -3.59 -17.98
CA THR A 125 13.67 -3.82 -16.75
C THR A 125 12.94 -4.77 -15.81
N THR A 126 13.48 -4.97 -14.61
CA THR A 126 12.84 -5.73 -13.52
C THR A 126 12.54 -4.84 -12.33
N THR A 127 11.56 -5.24 -11.52
CA THR A 127 11.21 -4.61 -10.24
C THR A 127 12.42 -4.43 -9.31
N GLY A 128 13.36 -5.36 -9.32
CA GLY A 128 14.59 -5.31 -8.50
C GLY A 128 15.55 -4.15 -8.81
N LYS A 129 15.37 -3.44 -9.93
CA LYS A 129 16.11 -2.20 -10.25
C LYS A 129 15.35 -0.93 -9.89
N CYS A 130 14.18 -1.06 -9.29
CA CYS A 130 13.28 0.04 -9.01
C CYS A 130 12.85 0.06 -7.55
N ARG A 131 12.34 1.20 -7.10
CA ARG A 131 11.81 1.44 -5.77
C ARG A 131 10.59 2.35 -5.83
N SER A 132 9.84 2.37 -4.73
CA SER A 132 8.76 3.36 -4.59
C SER A 132 9.39 4.75 -4.45
N PRO A 133 8.75 5.82 -4.91
CA PRO A 133 9.25 7.17 -4.68
C PRO A 133 9.11 7.56 -3.20
N ASP A 134 9.93 8.53 -2.77
CA ASP A 134 9.85 9.21 -1.48
C ASP A 134 8.44 9.78 -1.16
#